data_AF-A0A537I6E4-F1
#
_entry.id   AF-A0A537I6E4-F1
#
_cell.length_a   1.000
_cell.length_b   1.000
_cell.length_c   1.000
_cell.angle_alpha   90.00
_cell.angle_beta   90.00
_cell.angle_gamma   90.00
#
_symmetry.space_group_name_H-M   'P 1'
#
loop_
_entity.id
_entity.type
_entity.pdbx_description
1 polymer ?
#
loop_
_entity_poly.entity_id
_entity_poly.type
_entity_poly.pdbx_seq_one_letter_code
_entity_poly.pdbx_strand_id
1 'polypeptide(L)' 'PEQKKKYLPSLVKGETLAAFSLTEPGAGSDARNMRTQARMKNGEWHITGTKMFTTNGGKCDQYFLFAQT' A
#
# COMPACT_ATOMS: atom_id res chain seq x y z
N PRO A 1 7.54 10.42 -12.40
CA PRO A 1 7.85 10.00 -13.80
C PRO A 1 8.43 8.57 -13.88
N GLU A 2 9.43 8.26 -13.05
CA GLU A 2 10.11 6.95 -13.03
C GLU A 2 9.21 5.81 -12.51
N GLN A 3 8.54 5.98 -11.37
CA GLN A 3 7.61 4.98 -10.83
C GLN A 3 6.51 4.61 -11.83
N LYS A 4 5.96 5.60 -12.53
CA LYS A 4 4.95 5.36 -13.58
C LYS A 4 5.51 4.47 -14.69
N LYS A 5 6.74 4.74 -15.16
CA LYS A 5 7.42 3.92 -16.18
C LYS A 5 7.71 2.51 -15.67
N LYS A 6 8.04 2.35 -14.38
CA LYS A 6 8.34 1.05 -13.76
C LYS A 6 7.10 0.17 -13.55
N TYR A 7 5.99 0.74 -13.06
CA TYR A 7 4.85 -0.05 -12.59
C TYR A 7 3.65 -0.07 -13.55
N LEU A 8 3.37 1.03 -14.27
CA LEU A 8 2.15 1.09 -15.08
C LEU A 8 2.13 0.13 -16.29
N PRO A 9 3.22 -0.11 -17.03
CA PRO A 9 3.15 -0.97 -18.21
C PRO A 9 2.66 -2.38 -17.92
N SER A 10 3.15 -3.04 -16.85
CA SER A 10 2.71 -4.39 -16.48
C SER A 10 1.30 -4.41 -15.88
N LEU A 11 0.93 -3.38 -15.11
CA LEU A 11 -0.42 -3.23 -14.55
C LEU A 11 -1.48 -3.07 -15.64
N VAL A 12 -1.22 -2.21 -16.63
CA VAL A 12 -2.16 -1.95 -17.74
C VAL A 12 -2.33 -3.17 -18.65
N LYS A 13 -1.28 -3.97 -18.82
CA LYS A 13 -1.34 -5.24 -19.56
C LYS A 13 -1.99 -6.38 -18.79
N GLY A 14 -2.22 -6.21 -17.48
CA GLY A 14 -2.72 -7.28 -16.60
C GLY A 14 -1.69 -8.36 -16.26
N GLU A 15 -0.40 -8.09 -16.50
CA GLU A 15 0.71 -9.01 -16.17
C GLU A 15 1.00 -9.05 -14.67
N THR A 16 0.65 -7.98 -13.95
CA THR A 16 0.82 -7.88 -12.49
C THR A 16 -0.49 -7.46 -11.85
N LEU A 17 -0.77 -7.98 -10.67
CA LEU A 17 -1.95 -7.65 -9.87
C LEU A 17 -1.56 -6.68 -8.75
N ALA A 18 -2.33 -5.59 -8.60
CA ALA A 18 -2.15 -4.65 -7.51
C ALA A 18 -3.26 -4.74 -6.46
N ALA A 19 -2.94 -4.29 -5.25
CA ALA A 19 -3.88 -4.09 -4.16
C ALA A 19 -3.79 -2.65 -3.63
N PHE A 20 -4.95 -2.07 -3.33
CA PHE A 20 -5.06 -0.76 -2.70
C PHE A 20 -5.29 -0.95 -1.19
N SER A 21 -4.36 -0.51 -0.34
CA SER A 21 -4.36 -0.83 1.08
C SER A 21 -4.36 0.42 1.95
N LEU A 22 -5.57 0.92 2.21
CA LEU A 22 -5.83 2.11 3.01
C LEU A 22 -6.48 1.77 4.35
N THR A 23 -7.62 1.07 4.31
CA THR A 23 -8.48 0.77 5.45
C THR A 23 -7.79 -0.05 6.53
N GLU A 24 -8.09 0.26 7.79
CA GLU A 24 -7.61 -0.44 8.98
C GLU A 24 -8.80 -0.86 9.86
N PRO A 25 -8.63 -1.80 10.79
CA PRO A 25 -9.70 -2.21 11.71
C PRO A 25 -10.35 -1.05 12.47
N GLY A 26 -9.61 0.03 12.72
CA GLY A 26 -10.11 1.25 13.40
C GLY A 26 -10.24 2.48 12.51
N ALA A 27 -9.98 2.40 11.20
CA ALA A 27 -9.99 3.55 10.29
C ALA A 27 -10.48 3.16 8.89
N GLY A 28 -11.75 3.46 8.60
CA GLY A 28 -12.41 3.28 7.31
C GLY A 28 -12.75 4.61 6.66
N SER A 29 -13.97 5.11 6.87
CA SER A 29 -14.40 6.43 6.39
C SER A 29 -13.52 7.56 6.92
N ASP A 30 -13.06 7.45 8.17
CA ASP A 30 -12.07 8.34 8.76
C ASP A 30 -10.64 7.82 8.53
N ALA A 31 -10.25 7.74 7.27
CA ALA A 31 -8.96 7.20 6.86
C ALA A 31 -7.76 8.02 7.36
N ARG A 32 -7.97 9.30 7.71
CA ARG A 32 -6.89 10.16 8.24
C ARG A 32 -6.42 9.68 9.63
N ASN A 33 -7.32 9.07 10.40
CA ASN A 33 -7.02 8.50 11.71
C ASN A 33 -6.42 7.08 11.66
N MET A 34 -5.87 6.66 10.50
CA MET A 34 -5.09 5.43 10.38
C MET A 34 -3.89 5.41 11.34
N ARG A 35 -3.45 4.24 11.77
CA ARG A 35 -2.36 4.06 12.74
C ARG A 35 -1.16 3.31 12.18
N THR A 36 -1.22 2.75 10.97
CA THR A 36 -0.04 2.16 10.33
C THR A 36 1.05 3.22 10.19
N GLN A 37 2.25 2.93 10.68
CA GLN A 37 3.38 3.85 10.69
C GLN A 37 4.46 3.41 9.70
N ALA A 38 5.14 4.39 9.09
CA ALA A 38 6.34 4.21 8.28
C ALA A 38 7.47 5.01 8.91
N ARG A 39 8.51 4.34 9.42
CA ARG A 39 9.67 4.99 10.04
C ARG A 39 10.90 4.80 9.16
N MET A 40 11.58 5.89 8.81
CA MET A 40 12.85 5.84 8.09
C MET A 40 13.96 5.37 9.05
N LYS A 41 14.64 4.27 8.72
CA LYS A 41 15.83 3.79 9.42
C LYS A 41 16.86 3.35 8.40
N ASN A 42 18.08 3.87 8.49
CA ASN A 42 19.20 3.50 7.61
C ASN A 42 18.90 3.61 6.10
N GLY A 43 18.07 4.57 5.69
CA GLY A 43 17.67 4.76 4.30
C GLY A 43 16.52 3.86 3.82
N GLU A 44 15.93 3.06 4.72
CA GLU A 44 14.81 2.17 4.43
C GLU A 44 13.57 2.53 5.25
N TRP A 45 12.39 2.33 4.66
CA TRP A 45 11.12 2.51 5.35
C TRP A 45 10.71 1.25 6.10
N HIS A 46 10.63 1.32 7.41
CA HIS A 46 10.07 0.27 8.26
C HIS A 46 8.58 0.53 8.49
N ILE A 47 7.73 -0.38 8.01
CA ILE A 47 6.27 -0.24 8.08
C ILE A 47 5.73 -1.17 9.17
N THR A 48 4.86 -0.66 10.05
CA THR A 48 4.23 -1.44 11.12
C THR A 48 2.77 -1.03 11.28
N GLY A 49 1.86 -2.00 11.20
CA GLY A 49 0.42 -1.78 11.32
C GLY A 49 -0.41 -2.97 10.85
N THR A 50 -1.72 -2.79 10.77
CA THR A 50 -2.65 -3.81 10.26
C THR A 50 -3.65 -3.17 9.32
N LYS A 51 -3.72 -3.69 8.09
CA LYS A 51 -4.69 -3.28 7.07
C LYS A 51 -5.83 -4.28 7.01
N MET A 52 -7.00 -3.80 6.62
CA MET A 52 -8.23 -4.59 6.54
C MET A 52 -8.92 -4.35 5.19
N PHE A 53 -9.69 -5.35 4.74
CA PHE A 53 -10.49 -5.29 3.51
C PHE A 53 -9.70 -4.89 2.25
N THR A 54 -8.42 -5.28 2.20
CA THR A 54 -7.57 -5.03 1.03
C THR A 54 -7.93 -6.03 -0.07
N THR A 55 -8.73 -5.59 -1.05
CA THR A 55 -9.01 -6.38 -2.26
C THR A 55 -7.68 -6.79 -2.92
N ASN A 56 -7.59 -8.05 -3.35
CA ASN A 56 -6.37 -8.71 -3.84
C ASN A 56 -5.27 -8.95 -2.78
N GLY A 57 -5.53 -8.64 -1.51
CA GLY A 57 -4.60 -8.94 -0.41
C GLY A 57 -4.22 -10.42 -0.40
N GLY A 58 -2.93 -10.70 -0.30
CA GLY A 58 -2.36 -12.05 -0.36
C GLY A 58 -2.22 -12.65 -1.76
N LYS A 59 -2.73 -12.00 -2.81
CA LYS A 59 -2.61 -12.44 -4.21
C LYS A 59 -1.97 -11.41 -5.14
N CYS A 60 -1.80 -10.17 -4.70
CA CYS A 60 -1.19 -9.11 -5.49
C CYS A 60 0.34 -9.17 -5.46
N ASP A 61 0.96 -8.70 -6.55
CA ASP A 61 2.40 -8.48 -6.65
C ASP A 61 2.84 -7.16 -6.00
N GLN A 62 1.93 -6.18 -5.97
CA GLN A 62 2.22 -4.82 -5.54
C GLN A 62 1.11 -4.26 -4.64
N TYR A 63 1.50 -3.64 -3.53
CA TYR A 63 0.60 -2.87 -2.69
C TYR A 63 0.78 -1.36 -2.90
N PHE A 64 -0.31 -0.66 -3.17
CA PHE A 64 -0.42 0.77 -2.92
C PHE A 64 -0.85 0.97 -1.47
N LEU A 65 0.15 1.02 -0.58
CA LEU A 65 -0.06 1.06 0.87
C LEU A 65 0.06 2.47 1.43
N PHE A 66 -0.84 2.81 2.36
CA PHE A 66 -0.84 4.08 3.08
C PHE A 66 -0.37 3.89 4.51
N ALA A 67 0.53 4.77 4.95
CA ALA A 67 1.05 4.80 6.31
C ALA A 67 1.39 6.23 6.72
N GLN A 68 1.37 6.52 8.02
CA GLN A 68 1.83 7.78 8.58
C GLN A 68 3.34 7.77 8.76
N THR A 69 4.03 8.77 8.21
CA THR A 69 5.49 8.95 8.35
C THR A 69 5.87 9.55 9.68
#